data_AF-A0A7V0MKI0-F1
#
_entry.id   AF-A0A7V0MKI0-F1
#
_cell.length_a   1.000
_cell.length_b   1.000
_cell.length_c   1.000
_cell.angle_alpha   90.00
_cell.angle_beta   90.00
_cell.angle_gamma   90.00
#
_symmetry.space_group_name_H-M   'P 1'
#
loop_
_entity.id
_entity.type
_entity.pdbx_description
1 polymer ?
#
loop_
_entity_poly.entity_id
_entity_poly.type
_entity_poly.pdbx_seq_one_letter_code
_entity_poly.pdbx_strand_id
1 'polypeptide(L)'
;MRNLILDTTSWVVQRSRFVKINETAIRRLFGKHLDALHAKHPEEDELSPGITGKELAEWVFVVEILNHCFWPDPGEPKWEVECRGKWYSGYWALEASLVRALNEYKIPVQDARFLASVRHQDLEKIFAGRGKIPLLR
;
A
#
# COMPACT_ATOMS: atom_id res chain seq x y z
N MET A 1 -17.39 -6.35 18.04
CA MET A 1 -15.96 -6.09 18.30
C MET A 1 -15.78 -4.60 18.55
N ARG A 2 -14.96 -4.22 19.54
CA ARG A 2 -14.57 -2.82 19.75
C ARG A 2 -13.59 -2.39 18.65
N ASN A 3 -13.79 -1.23 18.05
CA ASN A 3 -12.85 -0.67 17.08
C ASN A 3 -11.85 0.19 17.85
N LEU A 4 -10.67 -0.39 18.13
CA LEU A 4 -9.66 0.22 18.98
C LEU A 4 -9.24 1.62 18.50
N ILE A 5 -9.17 1.83 17.18
CA ILE A 5 -8.80 3.14 16.61
C ILE A 5 -9.88 4.17 16.93
N LEU A 6 -11.14 3.87 16.63
CA LEU A 6 -12.25 4.81 16.91
C LEU A 6 -12.38 5.09 18.41
N ASP A 7 -12.26 4.05 19.24
CA ASP A 7 -12.37 4.16 20.69
C ASP A 7 -11.26 5.05 21.28
N THR A 8 -10.01 4.82 20.88
CA THR A 8 -8.85 5.55 21.43
C THR A 8 -8.74 6.98 20.88
N THR A 9 -9.09 7.21 19.62
CA THR A 9 -9.05 8.54 19.00
C THR A 9 -10.22 9.45 19.43
N SER A 10 -11.32 8.86 19.91
CA SER A 10 -12.51 9.60 20.37
C SER A 10 -12.18 10.68 21.42
N TRP A 11 -11.28 10.40 22.36
CA TRP A 11 -10.88 11.36 23.40
C TRP A 11 -10.27 12.65 22.80
N VAL A 12 -9.44 12.50 21.76
CA VAL A 12 -8.79 13.61 21.05
C VAL A 12 -9.82 14.39 20.24
N VAL A 13 -10.66 13.68 19.47
CA VAL A 13 -11.68 14.29 18.62
C VAL A 13 -12.66 15.13 19.45
N GLN A 14 -13.14 14.60 20.58
CA GLN A 14 -14.09 15.30 21.47
C GLN A 14 -13.51 16.57 22.10
N ARG A 15 -12.18 16.65 22.26
CA ARG A 15 -11.50 17.78 22.92
C ARG A 15 -10.80 18.72 21.94
N SER A 16 -10.85 18.45 20.64
CA SER A 16 -10.25 19.31 19.63
C SER A 16 -10.91 20.69 19.61
N ARG A 17 -10.12 21.74 19.82
CA ARG A 17 -10.60 23.13 19.86
C ARG A 17 -10.51 23.85 18.51
N PHE A 18 -9.45 23.58 17.76
CA PHE A 18 -9.09 24.33 16.55
C PHE A 18 -9.41 23.59 15.25
N VAL A 19 -9.54 22.27 15.30
CA VAL A 19 -9.82 21.44 14.12
C VAL A 19 -11.14 20.70 14.34
N LYS A 20 -12.07 20.83 13.39
CA LYS A 20 -13.36 20.13 13.43
C LYS A 20 -13.65 19.54 12.05
N ILE A 21 -14.33 18.41 12.04
CA ILE A 21 -14.86 17.81 10.82
C ILE A 21 -16.02 18.68 10.33
N ASN A 22 -16.01 19.05 9.04
CA ASN A 22 -17.10 19.79 8.42
C ASN A 22 -18.12 18.82 7.81
N GLU A 23 -19.05 18.37 8.65
CA GLU A 23 -20.13 17.45 8.28
C GLU A 23 -20.97 17.94 7.09
N THR A 24 -21.23 19.26 7.02
CA THR A 24 -22.00 19.86 5.92
C THR A 24 -21.25 19.75 4.60
N ALA A 25 -19.94 20.01 4.60
CA ALA A 25 -19.12 19.87 3.39
C ALA A 25 -19.04 18.41 2.93
N ILE A 26 -18.90 17.46 3.86
CA ILE A 26 -18.92 16.03 3.55
C ILE A 26 -20.24 15.65 2.88
N ARG A 27 -21.38 16.01 3.48
CA ARG A 27 -22.71 15.72 2.90
C ARG A 27 -22.90 16.40 1.54
N ARG A 28 -22.39 17.62 1.36
CA ARG A 28 -22.47 18.31 0.06
C ARG A 28 -21.66 17.60 -1.02
N LEU A 29 -20.46 17.12 -0.70
CA LEU A 29 -19.57 16.46 -1.65
C LEU A 29 -19.99 15.02 -1.95
N PHE A 30 -20.42 14.30 -0.92
CA PHE A 30 -20.61 12.85 -0.96
C PHE A 30 -22.04 12.42 -0.70
N GLY A 31 -23.02 13.33 -0.60
CA GLY A 31 -24.36 13.06 -0.03
C GLY A 31 -25.03 11.75 -0.46
N LYS A 32 -25.06 11.44 -1.76
CA LYS A 32 -25.63 10.19 -2.31
C LYS A 32 -24.59 9.10 -2.62
N HIS A 33 -23.31 9.40 -2.36
CA HIS A 33 -22.15 8.56 -2.68
C HIS A 33 -21.34 8.18 -1.44
N LEU A 34 -21.82 8.49 -0.23
CA LEU A 34 -21.16 8.12 1.02
C LEU A 34 -20.94 6.61 1.09
N ASP A 35 -21.92 5.83 0.65
CA ASP A 35 -21.81 4.36 0.60
C ASP A 35 -20.74 3.88 -0.39
N ALA A 36 -20.47 4.67 -1.44
CA ALA A 36 -19.41 4.36 -2.40
C ALA A 36 -18.00 4.62 -1.84
N LEU A 37 -17.85 5.40 -0.76
CA LEU A 37 -16.55 5.58 -0.09
C LEU A 37 -16.08 4.31 0.63
N HIS A 38 -17.00 3.38 0.91
CA HIS A 38 -16.68 2.09 1.52
C HIS A 38 -16.47 0.98 0.47
N ALA A 39 -16.53 1.33 -0.82
CA ALA A 39 -16.26 0.37 -1.87
C ALA A 39 -14.79 -0.03 -1.84
N LYS A 40 -14.55 -1.30 -1.52
CA LYS A 40 -13.23 -1.91 -1.56
C LYS A 40 -12.74 -1.99 -3.00
N HIS A 41 -11.46 -1.68 -3.24
CA HIS A 41 -10.87 -1.97 -4.54
C HIS A 41 -10.69 -3.49 -4.70
N PRO A 42 -11.06 -4.10 -5.85
CA PRO A 42 -10.84 -5.53 -6.09
C PRO A 42 -9.40 -5.95 -5.86
N GLU A 43 -8.45 -5.07 -6.20
CA GLU A 43 -7.01 -5.28 -6.00
C GLU A 43 -6.63 -5.52 -4.53
N GLU A 44 -7.38 -4.99 -3.56
CA GLU A 44 -7.09 -5.22 -2.13
C GLU A 44 -7.31 -6.68 -1.71
N ASP A 45 -8.25 -7.38 -2.36
CA ASP A 45 -8.45 -8.82 -2.16
C ASP A 45 -7.48 -9.63 -3.02
N GLU A 46 -7.30 -9.24 -4.29
CA GLU A 46 -6.41 -9.92 -5.23
C GLU A 46 -4.95 -9.89 -4.76
N LEU A 47 -4.50 -8.77 -4.20
CA LEU A 47 -3.11 -8.54 -3.77
C LEU A 47 -2.97 -8.62 -2.24
N SER A 48 -3.83 -9.39 -1.57
CA SER A 48 -3.61 -9.67 -0.15
C SER A 48 -2.33 -10.47 0.07
N PRO A 49 -1.42 -10.05 0.98
CA PRO A 49 -0.20 -10.78 1.28
C PRO A 49 -0.44 -12.09 2.06
N GLY A 50 -1.65 -12.28 2.63
CA GLY A 50 -1.99 -13.49 3.38
C GLY A 50 -1.32 -13.61 4.76
N ILE A 51 -0.71 -12.53 5.26
CA ILE A 51 -0.03 -12.46 6.56
C ILE A 51 -0.86 -11.67 7.57
N THR A 52 -0.67 -11.95 8.87
CA THR A 52 -1.47 -11.33 9.95
C THR A 52 -0.59 -10.95 11.14
N GLY A 53 -1.17 -10.20 12.09
CA GLY A 53 -0.49 -9.87 13.34
C GLY A 53 0.79 -9.05 13.14
N LYS A 54 1.89 -9.47 13.75
CA LYS A 54 3.19 -8.77 13.69
C LYS A 54 3.72 -8.64 12.27
N GLU A 55 3.64 -9.69 11.48
CA GLU A 55 4.15 -9.68 10.10
C GLU A 55 3.38 -8.70 9.22
N LEU A 56 2.07 -8.56 9.45
CA LEU A 56 1.26 -7.56 8.76
C LEU A 56 1.69 -6.13 9.13
N ALA A 57 2.02 -5.87 10.39
CA ALA A 57 2.55 -4.56 10.79
C ALA A 57 3.91 -4.27 10.13
N GLU A 58 4.78 -5.28 10.03
CA GLU A 58 6.06 -5.19 9.32
C GLU A 58 5.88 -4.96 7.82
N TRP A 59 4.89 -5.63 7.20
CA TRP A 59 4.52 -5.40 5.81
C TRP A 59 4.06 -3.97 5.55
N VAL A 60 3.13 -3.46 6.38
CA VAL A 60 2.67 -2.07 6.28
C VAL A 60 3.85 -1.11 6.37
N PHE A 61 4.78 -1.35 7.30
CA PHE A 61 5.99 -0.53 7.38
C PHE A 61 6.78 -0.51 6.06
N VAL A 62 6.97 -1.67 5.41
CA VAL A 62 7.67 -1.76 4.12
C VAL A 62 6.92 -1.06 2.99
N VAL A 63 5.61 -1.24 2.90
CA VAL A 63 4.79 -0.57 1.87
C VAL A 63 4.87 0.95 2.03
N GLU A 64 4.77 1.45 3.26
CA GLU A 64 4.78 2.88 3.55
C GLU A 64 6.12 3.54 3.20
N ILE A 65 7.27 2.91 3.49
CA ILE A 65 8.58 3.47 3.12
C ILE A 65 8.80 3.47 1.59
N LEU A 66 8.09 2.62 0.84
CA LEU A 66 8.20 2.50 -0.61
C LEU A 66 7.14 3.31 -1.38
N ASN A 67 6.14 3.89 -0.71
CA ASN A 67 4.92 4.46 -1.31
C ASN A 67 5.18 5.62 -2.31
N HIS A 68 6.41 6.13 -2.33
CA HIS A 68 6.80 7.26 -3.18
C HIS A 68 7.90 6.94 -4.21
N CYS A 69 8.33 5.67 -4.30
CA CYS A 69 9.50 5.30 -5.10
C CYS A 69 9.17 4.68 -6.47
N PHE A 70 7.91 4.77 -6.93
CA PHE A 70 7.44 4.13 -8.16
C PHE A 70 6.80 5.09 -9.19
N TRP A 71 6.76 6.39 -8.92
CA TRP A 71 6.17 7.38 -9.82
C TRP A 71 7.16 7.78 -10.92
N PRO A 72 6.82 7.61 -12.21
CA PRO A 72 7.70 8.01 -13.29
C PRO A 72 7.81 9.54 -13.36
N ASP A 73 8.95 10.03 -13.86
CA ASP A 73 9.07 11.44 -14.23
C ASP A 73 8.07 11.81 -15.33
N PRO A 74 7.67 13.08 -15.44
CA PRO A 74 6.79 13.53 -16.52
C PRO A 74 7.34 13.14 -17.89
N GLY A 75 6.58 12.33 -18.64
CA GLY A 75 6.94 11.87 -19.98
C GLY A 75 7.60 10.48 -20.04
N GLU A 76 7.98 9.90 -18.91
CA GLU A 76 8.54 8.54 -18.84
C GLU A 76 7.43 7.47 -18.78
N PRO A 77 7.66 6.25 -19.30
CA PRO A 77 6.71 5.16 -19.20
C PRO A 77 6.54 4.73 -17.74
N LYS A 78 5.32 4.27 -17.40
CA LYS A 78 5.04 3.71 -16.08
C LYS A 78 5.83 2.42 -15.87
N TRP A 79 6.30 2.23 -14.64
CA TRP A 79 6.72 0.92 -14.19
C TRP A 79 5.48 0.04 -13.97
N GLU A 80 5.52 -1.18 -14.52
CA GLU A 80 4.42 -2.14 -14.42
C GLU A 80 4.92 -3.51 -14.00
N VAL A 81 4.12 -4.19 -13.18
CA VAL A 81 4.45 -5.52 -12.63
C VAL A 81 3.35 -6.50 -13.00
N GLU A 82 3.74 -7.65 -13.51
CA GLU A 82 2.84 -8.79 -13.68
C GLU A 82 2.79 -9.60 -12.40
N CYS A 83 1.57 -9.85 -11.91
CA CYS A 83 1.30 -10.75 -10.80
C CYS A 83 0.02 -11.51 -11.12
N ARG A 84 0.05 -12.85 -11.03
CA ARG A 84 -1.10 -13.74 -11.31
C ARG A 84 -1.76 -13.48 -12.68
N GLY A 85 -0.95 -13.20 -13.71
CA GLY A 85 -1.43 -12.99 -15.09
C GLY A 85 -2.09 -11.64 -15.37
N LYS A 86 -2.07 -10.69 -14.42
CA LYS A 86 -2.56 -9.31 -14.57
C LYS A 86 -1.39 -8.33 -14.41
N TRP A 87 -1.39 -7.28 -15.24
CA TRP A 87 -0.43 -6.19 -15.16
C TRP A 87 -0.97 -5.07 -14.28
N TYR A 88 -0.14 -4.60 -13.36
CA TYR A 88 -0.45 -3.52 -12.44
C TYR A 88 0.53 -2.35 -12.64
N SER A 89 0.11 -1.13 -12.31
CA SER A 89 0.95 0.08 -12.32
C SER A 89 0.73 0.89 -11.04
N GLY A 90 1.66 1.81 -10.73
CA GLY A 90 1.56 2.68 -9.57
C GLY A 90 1.58 1.90 -8.24
N TYR A 91 0.73 2.29 -7.29
CA TYR A 91 0.62 1.63 -5.99
C TYR A 91 0.32 0.12 -6.12
N TRP A 92 -0.55 -0.26 -7.04
CA TRP A 92 -0.86 -1.68 -7.25
C TRP A 92 0.31 -2.48 -7.83
N ALA A 93 1.22 -1.84 -8.58
CA ALA A 93 2.47 -2.50 -9.00
C ALA A 93 3.41 -2.75 -7.81
N LEU A 94 3.47 -1.81 -6.86
CA LEU A 94 4.21 -2.00 -5.61
C LEU A 94 3.66 -3.20 -4.85
N GLU A 95 2.36 -3.21 -4.54
CA GLU A 95 1.70 -4.34 -3.85
C GLU A 95 1.91 -5.66 -4.61
N ALA A 96 1.67 -5.67 -5.93
CA ALA A 96 1.89 -6.85 -6.77
C ALA A 96 3.33 -7.36 -6.71
N SER A 97 4.33 -6.48 -6.72
CA SER A 97 5.75 -6.88 -6.65
C SER A 97 6.10 -7.55 -5.33
N LEU A 98 5.60 -6.99 -4.21
CA LEU A 98 5.84 -7.52 -2.87
C LEU A 98 5.09 -8.84 -2.66
N VAL A 99 3.83 -8.92 -3.11
CA VAL A 99 3.00 -10.13 -3.02
C VAL A 99 3.63 -11.26 -3.82
N ARG A 100 4.11 -10.97 -5.02
CA ARG A 100 4.83 -11.93 -5.85
C ARG A 100 6.14 -12.37 -5.20
N ALA A 101 6.92 -11.44 -4.65
CA ALA A 101 8.16 -11.76 -3.95
C ALA A 101 7.92 -12.68 -2.74
N LEU A 102 6.92 -12.37 -1.92
CA LEU A 102 6.54 -13.16 -0.75
C LEU A 102 5.99 -14.54 -1.13
N ASN A 103 5.01 -14.58 -2.04
CA ASN A 103 4.23 -15.79 -2.28
C ASN A 103 4.82 -16.69 -3.36
N GLU A 104 5.42 -16.14 -4.40
CA GLU A 104 5.98 -16.92 -5.52
C GLU A 104 7.47 -17.17 -5.31
N TYR A 105 8.25 -16.13 -4.98
CA TYR A 105 9.71 -16.26 -4.83
C TYR A 105 10.16 -16.68 -3.44
N LYS A 106 9.24 -16.69 -2.46
CA LYS A 106 9.51 -17.00 -1.05
C LYS A 106 10.57 -16.08 -0.44
N ILE A 107 10.57 -14.81 -0.86
CA ILE A 107 11.43 -13.76 -0.32
C ILE A 107 10.68 -13.05 0.81
N PRO A 108 11.21 -13.02 2.04
CA PRO A 108 10.53 -12.43 3.20
C PRO A 108 10.67 -10.90 3.19
N VAL A 109 10.03 -10.24 2.23
CA VAL A 109 10.14 -8.78 2.01
C VAL A 109 9.67 -7.94 3.20
N GLN A 110 8.87 -8.51 4.11
CA GLN A 110 8.46 -7.89 5.37
C GLN A 110 9.48 -8.06 6.51
N ASP A 111 10.44 -8.99 6.43
CA ASP A 111 11.38 -9.24 7.53
C ASP A 111 12.49 -8.17 7.55
N ALA A 112 12.60 -7.43 8.66
CA ALA A 112 13.61 -6.40 8.85
C ALA A 112 15.06 -6.89 8.70
N ARG A 113 15.35 -8.15 9.05
CA ARG A 113 16.70 -8.75 8.91
C ARG A 113 17.03 -9.03 7.44
N PHE A 114 16.02 -9.44 6.66
CA PHE A 114 16.18 -9.55 5.21
C PHE A 114 16.43 -8.17 4.61
N LEU A 115 15.62 -7.17 4.95
CA LEU A 115 15.79 -5.79 4.47
C LEU A 115 17.14 -5.19 4.84
N ALA A 116 17.67 -5.49 6.03
CA ALA A 116 18.98 -5.01 6.45
C ALA A 116 20.16 -5.64 5.69
N SER A 117 19.93 -6.75 4.98
CA SER A 117 20.96 -7.49 4.24
C SER A 117 20.66 -7.64 2.74
N VAL A 118 19.55 -7.06 2.28
CA VAL A 118 19.10 -7.17 0.89
C VAL A 118 20.12 -6.54 -0.06
N ARG A 119 20.41 -7.23 -1.17
CA ARG A 119 21.35 -6.73 -2.17
C ARG A 119 20.59 -6.13 -3.33
N HIS A 120 21.27 -5.29 -4.11
CA HIS A 120 20.70 -4.66 -5.30
C HIS A 120 20.06 -5.69 -6.26
N GLN A 121 20.72 -6.82 -6.49
CA GLN A 121 20.20 -7.90 -7.36
C GLN A 121 18.90 -8.52 -6.83
N ASP A 122 18.73 -8.59 -5.51
CA ASP A 122 17.51 -9.10 -4.90
C ASP A 122 16.36 -8.08 -5.12
N LEU A 123 16.66 -6.78 -5.03
CA LEU A 123 15.70 -5.70 -5.35
C LEU A 123 15.32 -5.68 -6.84
N GLU A 124 16.29 -5.84 -7.75
CA GLU A 124 16.03 -5.96 -9.19
C GLU A 124 15.07 -7.11 -9.48
N LYS A 125 15.23 -8.24 -8.78
CA LYS A 125 14.33 -9.39 -8.89
C LYS A 125 12.94 -9.11 -8.32
N ILE A 126 12.87 -8.52 -7.12
CA ILE A 126 11.60 -8.18 -6.45
C ILE A 126 10.77 -7.26 -7.35
N PHE A 127 11.39 -6.18 -7.84
CA PHE A 127 10.73 -5.13 -8.62
C PHE A 127 10.77 -5.36 -10.14
N ALA A 128 11.15 -6.55 -10.60
CA ALA A 128 11.23 -6.88 -12.02
C ALA A 128 9.87 -6.66 -12.72
N GLY A 129 9.89 -6.00 -13.87
CA GLY A 129 8.67 -5.61 -14.57
C GLY A 129 8.96 -4.93 -15.90
N ARG A 130 7.93 -4.30 -16.48
CA ARG A 130 8.09 -3.41 -17.63
C ARG A 130 8.49 -2.02 -17.12
N GLY A 131 9.37 -1.35 -17.86
CA GLY A 131 9.97 -0.11 -17.40
C GLY A 131 10.95 -0.31 -16.24
N LYS A 132 11.44 0.79 -15.66
CA LYS A 132 12.32 0.76 -14.48
C LYS A 132 11.63 1.50 -13.34
N ILE A 133 11.57 0.86 -12.17
CA ILE A 133 11.13 1.52 -10.95
C ILE A 133 12.12 2.66 -10.61
N PRO A 134 11.65 3.89 -10.37
CA PRO A 134 12.48 5.01 -9.93
C PRO A 134 13.40 4.71 -8.74
N LEU A 135 12.97 3.86 -7.81
CA LEU A 135 13.76 3.40 -6.66
C LEU A 135 15.17 2.88 -7.02
N LEU A 136 15.30 2.23 -8.18
CA LEU A 136 16.53 1.54 -8.60
C LEU A 136 17.28 2.28 -9.72
N ARG A 137 16.96 3.57 -9.94
CA ARG A 137 17.69 4.40 -10.89
C ARG A 137 19.05 4.84 -10.37
#